data_AF-A0A1G9ALQ8-F1
#
_entry.id   AF-A0A1G9ALQ8-F1
#
_cell.length_a   1.000
_cell.length_b   1.000
_cell.length_c   1.000
_cell.angle_alpha   90.00
_cell.angle_beta   90.00
_cell.angle_gamma   90.00
#
_symmetry.space_group_name_H-M   'P 1'
#
loop_
_entity.id
_entity.type
_entity.pdbx_description
1 polymer ?
#
loop_
_entity_poly.entity_id
_entity_poly.type
_entity_poly.pdbx_seq_one_letter_code
_entity_poly.pdbx_strand_id
1 'polypeptide(L)' 'MSWNPAIEPGGGATLSGPRYIWWNFVASSKDRIEEAKTEWRAEDWGKGRFDLPIDDRDELIPLPD' A
#
# COMPACT_ATOMS: atom_id res chain seq x y z
N MET A 1 35.94 15.20 18.91
CA MET A 1 34.50 15.08 18.58
C MET A 1 34.06 13.65 18.88
N SER A 2 33.09 13.45 19.78
CA SER A 2 32.50 12.13 20.04
C SER A 2 31.19 12.03 19.26
N TRP A 3 31.08 11.04 18.38
CA TRP A 3 29.87 10.77 17.60
C TRP A 3 28.98 9.85 18.43
N ASN A 4 27.74 10.26 18.71
CA ASN A 4 26.77 9.46 19.46
C ASN A 4 25.73 8.92 18.46
N PRO A 5 25.60 7.60 18.26
CA PRO A 5 24.52 7.06 17.44
C PRO A 5 23.24 7.14 18.26
N ALA A 6 22.43 8.18 18.04
CA ALA A 6 21.02 8.12 18.42
C ALA A 6 20.38 7.03 17.56
N ILE A 7 20.20 5.85 18.15
CA ILE A 7 19.38 4.81 17.57
C ILE A 7 17.94 5.32 17.71
N GLU A 8 17.40 5.87 16.63
CA GLU A 8 15.97 6.16 16.50
C GLU A 8 15.21 4.85 16.74
N PRO A 9 14.37 4.72 17.79
CA PRO A 9 13.57 3.54 17.99
C PRO A 9 12.39 3.60 17.00
N GLY A 10 12.65 3.27 15.73
CA GLY A 10 11.64 2.99 14.71
C GLY A 10 10.91 1.68 14.97
N GLY A 11 10.51 1.43 16.22
CA GLY A 11 9.72 0.27 16.63
C GLY A 11 8.25 0.60 16.55
N GLY A 12 7.74 0.74 15.33
CA GLY A 12 6.30 0.90 15.10
C GLY A 12 5.55 -0.24 15.78
N ALA A 13 4.64 0.12 16.69
CA ALA A 13 3.83 -0.81 17.47
C ALA A 13 3.35 -1.95 16.58
N THR A 14 3.62 -3.20 17.00
CA THR A 14 3.21 -4.39 16.26
C THR A 14 1.70 -4.34 16.12
N LEU A 15 1.20 -3.95 14.95
CA LEU A 15 -0.23 -3.95 14.64
C LEU A 15 -0.73 -5.39 14.79
N SER A 16 -1.24 -5.70 15.98
CA SER A 16 -1.59 -7.05 16.42
C SER A 16 -3.02 -7.32 15.94
N GLY A 17 -3.13 -7.72 14.68
CA GLY A 17 -4.40 -8.09 14.04
C GLY A 17 -4.15 -8.94 12.81
N PRO A 18 -5.15 -9.73 12.35
CA PRO A 18 -5.04 -10.49 11.12
C PRO A 18 -4.76 -9.53 9.96
N ARG A 19 -3.66 -9.80 9.24
CA ARG A 19 -3.27 -9.04 8.05
C ARG A 19 -3.55 -9.92 6.85
N TYR A 20 -4.29 -9.38 5.91
CA TYR A 20 -4.43 -9.97 4.60
C TYR A 20 -3.47 -9.24 3.69
N ILE A 21 -2.62 -10.01 3.01
CA ILE A 21 -1.64 -9.51 2.05
C ILE A 21 -1.95 -10.21 0.74
N TRP A 22 -2.15 -9.43 -0.31
CA TRP A 22 -2.34 -9.94 -1.67
C TRP A 22 -1.71 -8.95 -2.63
N TRP A 23 -0.74 -9.41 -3.43
CA TRP A 23 0.04 -8.54 -4.31
C TRP A 23 0.60 -7.32 -3.54
N ASN A 24 0.32 -6.09 -3.99
CA ASN A 24 0.71 -4.84 -3.31
C ASN A 24 -0.32 -4.34 -2.27
N PHE A 25 -1.40 -5.08 -2.00
CA PHE A 25 -2.43 -4.67 -1.03
C PHE A 25 -2.23 -5.33 0.33
N VAL A 26 -2.25 -4.51 1.37
CA VAL A 26 -2.22 -4.94 2.77
C VAL A 26 -3.42 -4.34 3.48
N ALA A 27 -4.30 -5.19 4.01
CA ALA A 27 -5.48 -4.76 4.73
C ALA A 27 -5.77 -5.66 5.94
N SER A 28 -6.54 -5.13 6.89
CA SER A 28 -7.01 -5.88 8.06
C SER A 28 -8.23 -6.78 7.77
N SER A 29 -8.80 -6.72 6.57
CA SER A 29 -9.91 -7.57 6.12
C SER A 29 -9.77 -7.95 4.64
N LYS A 30 -10.28 -9.12 4.25
CA LYS A 30 -10.31 -9.57 2.85
C LYS A 30 -11.21 -8.70 1.98
N ASP A 31 -12.36 -8.26 2.50
CA ASP A 31 -13.30 -7.42 1.74
C ASP A 31 -12.65 -6.12 1.25
N ARG A 32 -11.75 -5.54 2.07
CA ARG A 32 -10.98 -4.35 1.69
C ARG A 32 -9.98 -4.63 0.58
N ILE A 33 -9.41 -5.84 0.52
CA ILE A 33 -8.56 -6.24 -0.60
C ILE A 33 -9.40 -6.38 -1.87
N GLU A 34 -10.58 -6.97 -1.81
CA GLU A 34 -11.44 -7.11 -2.99
C GLU A 34 -11.95 -5.74 -3.50
N GLU A 35 -12.27 -4.82 -2.60
CA GLU A 35 -12.59 -3.42 -2.95
C GLU A 35 -11.38 -2.75 -3.62
N ALA A 36 -10.19 -2.85 -3.04
CA ALA A 36 -8.95 -2.31 -3.60
C ALA A 36 -8.63 -2.89 -4.99
N LYS A 37 -8.86 -4.18 -5.20
CA LYS A 37 -8.72 -4.83 -6.51
C LYS A 37 -9.69 -4.24 -7.54
N THR A 38 -10.93 -3.99 -7.13
CA THR A 38 -11.96 -3.44 -8.01
C THR A 38 -11.62 -2.01 -8.42
N GLU A 39 -11.19 -1.19 -7.46
CA GLU A 39 -10.75 0.19 -7.74
C GLU A 39 -9.49 0.22 -8.60
N TRP A 40 -8.52 -0.68 -8.35
CA TRP A 40 -7.32 -0.81 -9.18
C TRP A 40 -7.66 -1.19 -10.62
N ARG A 41 -8.62 -2.11 -10.82
CA ARG A 41 -9.13 -2.49 -12.16
C ARG A 41 -9.96 -1.39 -12.82
N ALA A 42 -10.53 -0.47 -12.05
CA ALA A 42 -11.29 0.64 -12.60
C ALA A 42 -10.38 1.73 -13.21
N GLU A 43 -9.09 1.76 -12.84
CA GLU A 43 -8.07 2.68 -13.36
C GLU A 43 -8.49 4.17 -13.25
N ASP A 44 -9.35 4.52 -12.30
CA ASP A 44 -9.85 5.89 -12.10
C ASP A 44 -8.90 6.72 -11.21
N TRP A 45 -7.67 6.89 -11.71
CA TRP A 45 -6.58 7.58 -11.02
C TRP A 45 -6.94 9.04 -10.72
N GLY A 46 -6.81 9.43 -9.46
CA GLY A 46 -7.09 10.81 -9.00
C GLY A 46 -8.57 11.12 -8.77
N LYS A 47 -9.47 10.15 -8.97
CA LYS A 47 -10.89 10.24 -8.55
C LYS A 47 -11.31 9.14 -7.57
N GLY A 48 -10.64 7.98 -7.61
CA GLY A 48 -10.82 6.88 -6.65
C GLY A 48 -9.93 6.98 -5.40
N ARG A 49 -9.71 5.88 -4.68
CA ARG A 49 -8.78 5.84 -3.53
C ARG A 49 -7.31 5.82 -3.94
N PHE A 50 -7.03 5.60 -5.22
CA PHE A 50 -5.67 5.57 -5.74
C PHE A 50 -5.42 6.76 -6.66
N ASP A 51 -4.25 7.36 -6.50
CA ASP A 51 -3.71 8.35 -7.43
C ASP A 51 -2.29 7.91 -7.76
N LEU A 52 -1.96 7.92 -9.04
CA LEU A 52 -0.62 7.62 -9.51
C LEU A 52 0.18 8.92 -9.59
N PRO A 53 1.52 8.87 -9.39
CA PRO A 53 2.40 9.98 -9.72
C PRO A 53 2.11 10.49 -11.14
N ILE A 54 2.19 11.81 -11.33
CA ILE A 54 1.74 12.46 -12.56
C ILE A 54 2.44 11.93 -13.81
N ASP A 55 3.69 11.44 -13.66
CA ASP A 55 4.54 10.89 -14.72
C ASP A 55 4.44 9.35 -14.85
N ASP A 56 3.80 8.64 -13.92
CA ASP A 56 3.72 7.16 -13.92
C ASP A 56 2.33 6.65 -14.31
N ARG A 57 1.54 7.46 -15.04
CA ARG A 57 0.17 7.09 -15.46
C ARG A 57 0.13 6.13 -16.64
N ASP A 58 1.25 5.95 -17.34
CA ASP A 58 1.35 5.11 -18.54
C ASP A 58 1.87 3.68 -18.24
N GLU A 59 2.42 3.43 -17.04
CA GLU A 59 2.99 2.13 -16.66
C GLU A 59 2.18 1.49 -15.52
N LEU A 60 1.25 0.62 -15.89
CA LEU A 60 0.32 -0.03 -14.97
C LEU A 60 0.61 -1.52 -14.89
N ILE A 61 0.82 -2.03 -13.68
CA ILE A 61 0.96 -3.48 -13.47
C ILE A 61 -0.44 -4.06 -13.26
N PRO A 62 -0.95 -4.89 -14.18
CA PRO A 62 -2.26 -5.49 -14.03
C PRO A 62 -2.27 -6.48 -12.86
N LEU A 63 -3.45 -6.66 -12.29
CA LEU A 63 -3.66 -7.67 -11.27
C LEU A 63 -3.47 -9.08 -11.86
N PRO A 64 -2.81 -10.00 -11.14
CA PRO A 64 -2.78 -11.41 -11.54
C PRO A 64 -4.18 -12.03 -11.45
N ASP A 65 -4.43 -13.07 -12.26
CA ASP A 65 -5.66 -13.90 -12.23
C ASP A 65 -5.85 -14.64 -10.90
#